data_AF-A0A2V8IA88-F1
#
_entry.id   AF-A0A2V8IA88-F1
#
_cell.length_a   1.000
_cell.length_b   1.000
_cell.length_c   1.000
_cell.angle_alpha   90.00
_cell.angle_beta   90.00
_cell.angle_gamma   90.00
#
_symmetry.space_group_name_H-M   'P 1'
#
loop_
_entity.id
_entity.type
_entity.pdbx_description
1 polymer ?
#
loop_
_entity_poly.entity_id
_entity_poly.type
_entity_poly.pdbx_seq_one_letter_code
_entity_poly.pdbx_strand_id
1 'polypeptide(L)'
;PLVIEAARQFIRRHPPQAPCIAEYGAAFPDFLSKCAGAERLPYLRDFAELEWLVGQVAIAIDATPVDPEEFSKADLKTLPDVRLTLQSGLRYLNASWPVENLLKLHLAETAPDQLELVPARVWIEVRGARGEFQLNRLDAASFTFRKCVSEGCTLGEAAERALDADADFDPGQALGALIANRFVTAVRQTAEDKFHDRL
;
A
#
# COMPACT_ATOMS: atom_id res chain seq x y z
N PRO A 1 16.05 -18.10 16.01
CA PRO A 1 15.73 -19.51 15.68
C PRO A 1 14.40 -19.69 14.91
N LEU A 2 13.30 -19.09 15.36
CA LEU A 2 11.97 -19.24 14.75
C LEU A 2 11.93 -18.79 13.27
N VAL A 3 12.33 -17.54 12.98
CA VAL A 3 12.22 -16.95 11.63
C VAL A 3 13.07 -17.69 10.60
N ILE A 4 14.31 -18.08 10.96
CA ILE A 4 15.22 -18.82 10.07
C ILE A 4 14.64 -20.19 9.71
N GLU A 5 14.08 -20.90 10.69
CA GLU A 5 13.45 -22.20 10.45
C GLU A 5 12.17 -22.07 9.61
N ALA A 6 11.35 -21.05 9.89
CA ALA A 6 10.19 -20.72 9.07
C ALA A 6 10.58 -20.43 7.61
N ALA A 7 11.64 -19.64 7.36
CA ALA A 7 12.13 -19.35 6.02
C ALA A 7 12.57 -20.63 5.27
N ARG A 8 13.31 -21.52 5.93
CA ARG A 8 13.71 -22.81 5.34
C ARG A 8 12.52 -23.69 4.98
N GLN A 9 11.53 -23.77 5.86
CA GLN A 9 10.32 -24.55 5.60
C GLN A 9 9.47 -23.92 4.49
N PHE A 10 9.37 -22.59 4.46
CA PHE A 10 8.68 -21.86 3.41
C PHE A 10 9.30 -22.17 2.05
N ILE A 11 10.63 -22.08 1.94
CA ILE A 11 11.33 -22.37 0.67
C ILE A 11 11.06 -23.79 0.16
N ARG A 12 11.00 -24.77 1.06
CA ARG A 12 10.74 -26.17 0.70
C ARG A 12 9.28 -26.42 0.28
N ARG A 13 8.33 -25.66 0.83
CA ARG A 13 6.88 -25.86 0.60
C ARG A 13 6.32 -24.95 -0.49
N HIS A 14 6.95 -23.81 -0.72
CA HIS A 14 6.56 -22.80 -1.69
C HIS A 14 7.78 -22.44 -2.54
N PRO A 15 8.24 -23.30 -3.46
CA PRO A 15 9.37 -22.96 -4.32
C PRO A 15 9.03 -21.78 -5.25
N PRO A 16 10.03 -20.98 -5.69
CA PRO A 16 9.78 -19.85 -6.57
C PRO A 16 9.23 -20.32 -7.91
N GLN A 17 8.13 -19.72 -8.35
CA GLN A 17 7.49 -20.03 -9.63
C GLN A 17 8.04 -19.19 -10.80
N ALA A 18 8.76 -18.12 -10.49
CA ALA A 18 9.39 -17.22 -11.45
C ALA A 18 10.83 -16.89 -11.01
N PRO A 19 11.74 -16.53 -11.94
CA PRO A 19 13.11 -16.14 -11.63
C PRO A 19 13.20 -14.70 -11.07
N CYS A 20 12.23 -14.29 -10.24
CA CYS A 20 12.18 -12.99 -9.60
C CYS A 20 12.17 -13.16 -8.08
N ILE A 21 13.35 -13.04 -7.45
CA ILE A 21 13.45 -13.20 -5.99
C ILE A 21 12.72 -12.08 -5.23
N ALA A 22 12.58 -10.92 -5.86
CA ALA A 22 11.85 -9.78 -5.29
C ALA A 22 10.34 -10.00 -5.22
N GLU A 23 9.79 -10.99 -5.94
CA GLU A 23 8.38 -11.41 -5.84
C GLU A 23 8.21 -12.62 -4.90
N TYR A 24 9.32 -13.27 -4.55
CA TYR A 24 9.40 -14.52 -3.82
C TYR A 24 9.31 -14.35 -2.28
N GLY A 25 8.24 -13.72 -1.81
CA GLY A 25 8.02 -13.51 -0.38
C GLY A 25 6.60 -13.11 0.01
N ALA A 26 5.71 -12.88 -0.96
CA ALA A 26 4.35 -12.39 -0.70
C ALA A 26 3.54 -13.29 0.25
N ALA A 27 3.73 -14.61 0.19
CA ALA A 27 3.02 -15.57 1.06
C ALA A 27 3.74 -15.83 2.41
N PHE A 28 4.93 -15.26 2.61
CA PHE A 28 5.75 -15.52 3.80
C PHE A 28 5.13 -14.99 5.10
N PRO A 29 4.53 -13.78 5.17
CA PRO A 29 3.89 -13.29 6.40
C PRO A 29 2.79 -14.23 6.91
N ASP A 30 1.92 -14.68 6.01
CA ASP A 30 0.84 -15.63 6.34
C ASP A 30 1.40 -17.00 6.73
N PHE A 31 2.45 -17.48 6.06
CA PHE A 31 3.13 -18.71 6.44
C PHE A 31 3.72 -18.62 7.86
N LEU A 32 4.44 -17.52 8.13
CA LEU A 32 5.13 -17.27 9.39
C LEU A 32 4.16 -17.22 10.57
N SER A 33 2.99 -16.59 10.38
CA SER A 33 1.92 -16.53 11.40
C SER A 33 1.35 -17.89 11.80
N LYS A 34 1.54 -18.93 10.98
CA LYS A 34 1.06 -20.30 11.22
C LYS A 34 2.15 -21.22 11.79
N CYS A 35 3.38 -20.73 11.93
CA CYS A 35 4.48 -21.50 12.53
C CYS A 35 4.31 -21.60 14.05
N ALA A 36 4.68 -22.76 14.62
CA ALA A 36 4.68 -22.94 16.06
C ALA A 36 5.60 -21.93 16.75
N GLY A 37 5.11 -21.23 17.78
CA GLY A 37 5.81 -20.16 18.48
C GLY A 37 5.46 -18.76 17.99
N ALA A 38 4.78 -18.61 16.84
CA ALA A 38 4.33 -17.31 16.34
C ALA A 38 3.24 -16.69 17.22
N GLU A 39 2.48 -17.50 17.96
CA GLU A 39 1.46 -17.04 18.91
C GLU A 39 2.02 -16.15 20.04
N ARG A 40 3.33 -16.26 20.30
CA ARG A 40 4.05 -15.43 21.29
C ARG A 40 4.39 -14.03 20.75
N LEU A 41 4.26 -13.82 19.45
CA LEU A 41 4.60 -12.60 18.73
C LEU A 41 3.40 -12.17 17.87
N PRO A 42 2.32 -11.65 18.48
CA PRO A 42 1.07 -11.35 17.77
C PRO A 42 1.21 -10.29 16.66
N TYR A 43 2.28 -9.49 16.67
CA TYR A 43 2.60 -8.51 15.63
C TYR A 43 3.43 -9.11 14.46
N LEU A 44 3.91 -10.35 14.57
CA LEU A 44 4.91 -10.92 13.67
C LEU A 44 4.46 -10.96 12.21
N ARG A 45 3.17 -11.26 11.99
CA ARG A 45 2.57 -11.26 10.65
C ARG A 45 2.64 -9.87 10.03
N ASP A 46 2.11 -8.87 10.75
CA ASP A 46 2.03 -7.49 10.27
C ASP A 46 3.45 -6.89 10.07
N PHE A 47 4.40 -7.26 10.92
CA PHE A 47 5.80 -6.83 10.78
C PHE A 47 6.45 -7.45 9.53
N ALA A 48 6.30 -8.76 9.32
CA ALA A 48 6.83 -9.42 8.12
C ALA A 48 6.16 -8.90 6.84
N GLU A 49 4.87 -8.55 6.90
CA GLU A 49 4.16 -7.91 5.79
C GLU A 49 4.72 -6.51 5.50
N LEU A 50 4.98 -5.71 6.54
CA LEU A 50 5.61 -4.40 6.38
C LEU A 50 7.02 -4.51 5.76
N GLU A 51 7.87 -5.41 6.27
CA GLU A 51 9.22 -5.64 5.72
C GLU A 51 9.16 -6.07 4.25
N TRP A 52 8.21 -6.93 3.90
CA TRP A 52 7.98 -7.34 2.51
C TRP A 52 7.62 -6.14 1.62
N LEU A 53 6.68 -5.30 2.06
CA LEU A 53 6.27 -4.11 1.31
C LEU A 53 7.42 -3.11 1.15
N VAL A 54 8.28 -2.97 2.16
CA VAL A 54 9.49 -2.14 2.08
C VAL A 54 10.46 -2.66 1.03
N GLY A 55 10.72 -3.97 0.99
CA GLY A 55 11.53 -4.59 -0.06
C GLY A 55 10.97 -4.34 -1.46
N GLN A 56 9.64 -4.41 -1.60
CA GLN A 56 8.95 -4.16 -2.87
C GLN A 56 9.08 -2.71 -3.35
N VAL A 57 8.93 -1.72 -2.46
CA VAL A 57 9.05 -0.31 -2.86
C VAL A 57 10.50 0.12 -3.06
N ALA A 58 11.46 -0.53 -2.38
CA ALA A 58 12.88 -0.21 -2.53
C ALA A 58 13.40 -0.47 -3.96
N ILE A 59 12.85 -1.46 -4.66
CA ILE A 59 13.19 -1.76 -6.06
C ILE A 59 12.27 -1.08 -7.08
N ALA A 60 11.26 -0.34 -6.61
CA ALA A 60 10.31 0.33 -7.49
C ALA A 60 11.01 1.43 -8.30
N ILE A 61 10.48 1.63 -9.52
CA ILE A 61 10.92 2.67 -10.43
C ILE A 61 9.76 3.63 -10.62
N ASP A 62 10.01 4.90 -10.29
CA ASP A 62 9.05 5.97 -10.54
C ASP A 62 8.80 6.12 -12.03
N ALA A 63 7.52 6.14 -12.39
CA ALA A 63 7.07 6.52 -13.73
C ALA A 63 6.85 8.03 -13.79
N THR A 64 6.86 8.59 -15.00
CA THR A 64 6.56 10.02 -15.21
C THR A 64 5.14 10.32 -14.70
N PRO A 65 5.00 11.21 -13.71
CA PRO A 65 3.68 11.57 -13.21
C PRO A 65 2.91 12.39 -14.24
N VAL A 66 1.59 12.21 -14.26
CA VAL A 66 0.67 13.02 -15.07
C VAL A 66 0.85 14.50 -14.73
N ASP A 67 0.76 15.37 -15.74
CA ASP A 67 0.75 16.81 -15.52
C ASP A 67 -0.51 17.20 -14.74
N PRO A 68 -0.40 17.91 -13.60
CA PRO A 68 -1.56 18.43 -12.87
C PRO A 68 -2.58 19.15 -13.76
N GLU A 69 -2.14 19.80 -14.85
CA GLU A 69 -3.04 20.47 -15.80
C GLU A 69 -3.98 19.51 -16.56
N GLU A 70 -3.66 18.21 -16.66
CA GLU A 70 -4.56 17.23 -17.27
C GLU A 70 -5.81 16.99 -16.42
N PHE A 71 -5.73 17.14 -15.10
CA PHE A 71 -6.89 17.00 -14.21
C PHE A 71 -7.85 18.18 -14.34
N SER A 72 -7.34 19.38 -14.64
CA SER A 72 -8.17 20.55 -14.90
C SER A 72 -9.02 20.43 -16.17
N LYS A 73 -8.68 19.48 -17.07
CA LYS A 73 -9.40 19.21 -18.32
C LYS A 73 -10.43 18.09 -18.17
N ALA A 74 -10.45 17.38 -17.04
CA ALA A 74 -11.42 16.33 -16.78
C ALA A 74 -12.81 16.94 -16.52
N ASP A 75 -13.84 16.38 -17.15
CA ASP A 75 -15.22 16.77 -16.86
C ASP A 75 -15.59 16.31 -15.44
N LEU A 76 -16.00 17.25 -14.59
CA LEU A 76 -16.43 16.98 -13.22
C LEU A 76 -17.56 15.95 -13.15
N LYS A 77 -18.39 15.85 -14.20
CA LYS A 77 -19.49 14.87 -14.26
C LYS A 77 -19.00 13.44 -14.45
N THR A 78 -17.85 13.23 -15.10
CA THR A 78 -17.30 11.89 -15.36
C THR A 78 -16.19 11.54 -14.37
N LEU A 79 -15.77 12.49 -13.52
CA LEU A 79 -14.74 12.29 -12.52
C LEU A 79 -14.99 11.09 -11.58
N PRO A 80 -16.22 10.80 -11.12
CA PRO A 80 -16.47 9.62 -10.30
C PRO A 80 -16.13 8.29 -11.01
N ASP A 81 -16.22 8.22 -12.33
CA ASP A 81 -15.97 7.02 -13.13
C ASP A 81 -14.48 6.85 -13.51
N VAL A 82 -13.65 7.84 -13.18
CA VAL A 82 -12.22 7.81 -13.49
C VAL A 82 -11.49 6.79 -12.62
N ARG A 83 -10.62 6.00 -13.24
CA ARG A 83 -9.62 5.15 -12.56
C ARG A 83 -8.24 5.78 -12.72
N LEU A 84 -7.51 5.89 -11.62
CA LEU A 84 -6.13 6.38 -11.63
C LEU A 84 -5.16 5.20 -11.59
N THR A 85 -4.02 5.34 -12.27
CA THR A 85 -2.85 4.50 -12.03
C THR A 85 -1.91 5.27 -11.12
N LEU A 86 -1.49 4.66 -10.01
CA LEU A 86 -0.55 5.28 -9.07
C LEU A 86 0.89 4.80 -9.31
N GLN A 87 1.85 5.48 -8.68
CA GLN A 87 3.26 5.06 -8.70
C GLN A 87 3.41 3.63 -8.20
N SER A 88 4.29 2.87 -8.87
CA SER A 88 4.58 1.48 -8.51
C SER A 88 5.24 1.35 -7.13
N GLY A 89 5.80 2.44 -6.60
CA GLY A 89 6.41 2.56 -5.28
C GLY A 89 5.45 2.85 -4.13
N LEU A 90 4.13 2.78 -4.32
CA LEU A 90 3.14 2.98 -3.26
C LEU A 90 2.51 1.66 -2.81
N ARG A 91 2.53 1.40 -1.51
CA ARG A 91 1.89 0.23 -0.88
C ARG A 91 1.15 0.65 0.40
N TYR A 92 0.16 -0.12 0.78
CA TYR A 92 -0.74 0.20 1.89
C TYR A 92 -0.88 -1.01 2.82
N LEU A 93 -0.60 -0.81 4.11
CA LEU A 93 -0.75 -1.81 5.16
C LEU A 93 -1.69 -1.32 6.25
N ASN A 94 -2.70 -2.13 6.57
CA ASN A 94 -3.50 -1.97 7.79
C ASN A 94 -3.03 -3.04 8.78
N ALA A 95 -2.39 -2.61 9.86
CA ALA A 95 -1.84 -3.51 10.87
C ALA A 95 -2.59 -3.35 12.19
N SER A 96 -2.71 -4.42 12.96
CA SER A 96 -3.32 -4.40 14.30
C SER A 96 -2.33 -3.95 15.38
N TRP A 97 -1.08 -3.77 15.01
CA TRP A 97 0.04 -3.37 15.87
C TRP A 97 0.84 -2.27 15.18
N PRO A 98 1.47 -1.35 15.95
CA PRO A 98 2.28 -0.26 15.40
C PRO A 98 3.67 -0.76 14.94
N VAL A 99 3.68 -1.65 13.95
CA VAL A 99 4.87 -2.35 13.43
C VAL A 99 5.86 -1.43 12.73
N GLU A 100 5.44 -0.25 12.27
CA GLU A 100 6.30 0.81 11.77
C GLU A 100 7.23 1.36 12.85
N ASN A 101 6.83 1.33 14.13
CA ASN A 101 7.73 1.68 15.23
C ASN A 101 8.81 0.62 15.40
N LEU A 102 8.45 -0.66 15.26
CA LEU A 102 9.42 -1.77 15.28
C LEU A 102 10.42 -1.64 14.14
N LEU A 103 9.95 -1.30 12.93
CA LEU A 103 10.84 -1.18 11.78
C LEU A 103 11.78 0.02 11.92
N LYS A 104 11.29 1.17 12.40
CA LYS A 104 12.13 2.32 12.71
C LYS A 104 13.22 1.96 13.73
N LEU A 105 12.88 1.17 14.74
CA LEU A 105 13.84 0.70 15.74
C LEU A 105 14.82 -0.32 15.19
N HIS A 106 14.37 -1.22 14.32
CA HIS A 106 15.22 -2.17 13.64
C HIS A 106 16.30 -1.49 12.78
N LEU A 107 15.97 -0.33 12.21
CA LEU A 107 16.86 0.46 11.37
C LEU A 107 17.66 1.51 12.14
N ALA A 108 17.28 1.81 13.38
CA ALA A 108 18.01 2.74 14.23
C ALA A 108 19.31 2.10 14.72
N GLU A 109 20.37 2.91 14.80
CA GLU A 109 21.65 2.48 15.38
C GLU A 109 21.56 2.30 16.90
N THR A 110 20.55 2.89 17.53
CA THR A 110 20.30 2.84 18.97
C THR A 110 18.91 2.31 19.28
N ALA A 111 18.85 1.34 20.20
CA ALA A 111 17.60 0.83 20.73
C ALA A 111 17.30 1.52 22.07
N PRO A 112 16.04 1.88 22.36
CA PRO A 112 15.65 2.36 23.68
C PRO A 112 15.78 1.25 24.71
N ASP A 113 16.01 1.62 25.97
CA ASP A 113 16.11 0.68 27.09
C ASP A 113 14.83 -0.15 27.28
N GLN A 114 13.68 0.42 26.91
CA GLN A 114 12.38 -0.25 26.90
C GLN A 114 11.59 0.14 25.66
N LEU A 115 10.93 -0.85 25.07
CA LEU A 115 9.98 -0.69 23.99
C LEU A 115 8.62 -1.23 24.44
N GLU A 116 7.70 -0.33 24.72
CA GLU A 116 6.30 -0.70 24.93
C GLU A 116 5.60 -0.78 23.57
N LEU A 117 5.21 -1.99 23.19
CA LEU A 117 4.38 -2.25 22.02
C LEU A 117 2.98 -2.62 22.49
N VAL A 118 2.04 -1.70 22.33
CA VAL A 118 0.63 -1.89 22.68
C VAL A 118 -0.17 -2.15 21.40
N PRO A 119 -1.15 -3.08 21.39
CA PRO A 119 -2.04 -3.25 20.26
C PRO A 119 -2.71 -1.92 19.91
N ALA A 120 -2.53 -1.48 18.67
CA ALA A 120 -3.12 -0.27 18.14
C ALA A 120 -3.24 -0.45 16.64
N ARG A 121 -4.46 -0.34 16.11
CA ARG A 121 -4.67 -0.39 14.68
C ARG A 121 -4.02 0.83 14.04
N VAL A 122 -3.22 0.60 13.00
CA VAL A 122 -2.52 1.64 12.26
C VAL A 122 -2.71 1.43 10.76
N TRP A 123 -2.80 2.55 10.05
CA TRP A 123 -2.91 2.59 8.61
C TRP A 123 -1.65 3.23 8.05
N ILE A 124 -0.87 2.43 7.32
CA ILE A 124 0.48 2.78 6.89
C ILE A 124 0.51 2.86 5.36
N GLU A 125 0.95 3.99 4.84
CA GLU A 125 1.42 4.13 3.47
C GLU A 125 2.94 3.92 3.46
N VAL A 126 3.39 2.96 2.65
CA VAL A 126 4.79 2.72 2.37
C VAL A 126 5.07 3.30 0.99
N ARG A 127 5.97 4.27 0.93
CA ARG A 127 6.42 4.90 -0.32
C ARG A 127 7.89 4.58 -0.51
N GLY A 128 8.33 4.24 -1.70
CA GLY A 128 9.75 4.11 -1.97
C GLY A 128 10.09 4.05 -3.46
N ALA A 129 11.35 4.32 -3.75
CA ALA A 129 11.94 4.18 -5.08
C ALA A 129 13.46 4.14 -4.95
N ARG A 130 14.15 3.40 -5.83
CA ARG A 130 15.62 3.42 -5.99
C ARG A 130 16.42 3.22 -4.68
N GLY A 131 15.96 2.32 -3.81
CA GLY A 131 16.63 1.96 -2.55
C GLY A 131 16.21 2.81 -1.35
N GLU A 132 15.35 3.81 -1.55
CA GLU A 132 14.81 4.64 -0.47
C GLU A 132 13.35 4.27 -0.18
N PHE A 133 12.94 4.45 1.07
CA PHE A 133 11.55 4.33 1.46
C PHE A 133 11.17 5.26 2.62
N GLN A 134 9.88 5.53 2.75
CA GLN A 134 9.25 6.34 3.77
C GLN A 134 7.98 5.63 4.25
N LEU A 135 7.68 5.79 5.54
CA LEU A 135 6.48 5.26 6.18
C LEU A 135 5.64 6.43 6.68
N ASN A 136 4.42 6.55 6.16
CA ASN A 136 3.47 7.58 6.56
C ASN A 136 2.29 6.93 7.26
N ARG A 137 1.93 7.43 8.45
CA ARG A 137 0.64 7.08 9.06
C ARG A 137 -0.45 7.90 8.39
N LEU A 138 -1.54 7.24 8.03
CA LEU A 138 -2.76 7.85 7.52
C LEU A 138 -3.88 7.67 8.56
N ASP A 139 -4.90 8.52 8.47
CA ASP A 139 -6.20 8.18 9.03
C ASP A 139 -6.89 7.08 8.21
N ALA A 140 -7.96 6.50 8.77
CA ALA A 140 -8.67 5.37 8.18
C ALA A 140 -9.29 5.70 6.80
N ALA A 141 -9.84 6.90 6.63
CA ALA A 141 -10.53 7.31 5.41
C ALA A 141 -9.54 7.59 4.28
N SER A 142 -8.48 8.36 4.56
CA SER A 142 -7.36 8.59 3.64
C SER A 142 -6.71 7.29 3.18
N PHE A 143 -6.49 6.35 4.11
CA PHE A 143 -5.97 5.03 3.76
C PHE A 143 -6.92 4.27 2.84
N THR A 144 -8.21 4.25 3.18
CA THR A 144 -9.24 3.52 2.42
C THR A 144 -9.35 4.06 1.01
N PHE A 145 -9.40 5.39 0.86
CA PHE A 145 -9.42 6.06 -0.44
C PHE A 145 -8.20 5.67 -1.28
N ARG A 146 -6.99 5.92 -0.77
CA ARG A 146 -5.74 5.70 -1.52
C ARG A 146 -5.52 4.23 -1.86
N LYS A 147 -5.83 3.32 -0.93
CA LYS A 147 -5.74 1.89 -1.16
C LYS A 147 -6.71 1.45 -2.26
N CYS A 148 -7.97 1.87 -2.23
CA CYS A 148 -8.94 1.51 -3.28
C CYS A 148 -8.47 2.02 -4.66
N VAL A 149 -8.01 3.27 -4.73
CA VAL A 149 -7.45 3.83 -5.97
C VAL A 149 -6.25 3.01 -6.45
N SER A 150 -5.35 2.60 -5.55
CA SER A 150 -4.19 1.76 -5.91
C SER A 150 -4.57 0.36 -6.40
N GLU A 151 -5.71 -0.17 -5.95
CA GLU A 151 -6.30 -1.44 -6.37
C GLU A 151 -7.12 -1.31 -7.66
N GLY A 152 -7.17 -0.10 -8.24
CA GLY A 152 -7.80 0.18 -9.51
C GLY A 152 -9.28 0.52 -9.42
N CYS A 153 -9.83 0.79 -8.22
CA CYS A 153 -11.19 1.33 -8.08
C CYS A 153 -11.37 2.64 -8.85
N THR A 154 -12.62 2.97 -9.17
CA THR A 154 -12.99 4.32 -9.61
C THR A 154 -12.86 5.32 -8.45
N LEU A 155 -12.73 6.61 -8.78
CA LEU A 155 -12.69 7.68 -7.77
C LEU A 155 -13.99 7.75 -6.97
N GLY A 156 -15.14 7.49 -7.58
CA GLY A 156 -16.44 7.43 -6.91
C GLY A 156 -16.51 6.30 -5.87
N GLU A 157 -16.15 5.08 -6.26
CA GLU A 157 -16.09 3.93 -5.33
C GLU A 157 -15.11 4.18 -4.18
N ALA A 158 -13.95 4.78 -4.47
CA ALA A 158 -12.96 5.11 -3.44
C ALA A 158 -13.47 6.18 -2.47
N ALA A 159 -14.17 7.21 -2.98
CA ALA A 159 -14.76 8.27 -2.18
C ALA A 159 -15.87 7.74 -1.27
N GLU A 160 -16.77 6.92 -1.80
CA GLU A 160 -17.86 6.30 -1.03
C GLU A 160 -17.31 5.47 0.14
N ARG A 161 -16.35 4.59 -0.12
CA ARG A 161 -15.74 3.77 0.95
C ARG A 161 -15.00 4.59 2.00
N ALA A 162 -14.42 5.72 1.60
CA ALA A 162 -13.75 6.61 2.54
C ALA A 162 -14.76 7.39 3.40
N LEU A 163 -15.87 7.83 2.81
CA LEU A 163 -16.99 8.46 3.51
C LEU A 163 -17.69 7.50 4.49
N ASP A 164 -17.75 6.21 4.17
CA ASP A 164 -18.22 5.18 5.11
C ASP A 164 -17.30 5.04 6.33
N ALA A 165 -16.00 5.30 6.17
CA ALA A 165 -15.03 5.26 7.25
C ALA A 165 -15.02 6.57 8.07
N ASP A 166 -15.24 7.72 7.43
CA ASP A 166 -15.35 9.03 8.05
C ASP A 166 -16.25 9.95 7.21
N ALA A 167 -17.39 10.35 7.76
CA ALA A 167 -18.37 11.18 7.06
C ALA A 167 -17.87 12.59 6.74
N ASP A 168 -16.85 13.07 7.44
CA ASP A 168 -16.23 14.39 7.21
C ASP A 168 -15.09 14.33 6.16
N PHE A 169 -14.83 13.16 5.56
CA PHE A 169 -13.79 13.00 4.55
C PHE A 169 -14.06 13.88 3.32
N ASP A 170 -13.02 14.57 2.84
CA ASP A 170 -13.05 15.36 1.60
C ASP A 170 -12.32 14.64 0.46
N PRO A 171 -13.04 14.00 -0.49
CA PRO A 171 -12.44 13.33 -1.63
C PRO A 171 -11.66 14.28 -2.56
N GLY A 172 -12.09 15.54 -2.64
CA GLY A 172 -11.42 16.56 -3.45
C GLY A 172 -10.04 16.90 -2.89
N GLN A 173 -9.95 17.10 -1.57
CA GLN A 173 -8.68 17.30 -0.88
C GLN A 173 -7.78 16.05 -0.99
N ALA A 174 -8.34 14.85 -0.85
CA ALA A 174 -7.60 13.60 -0.96
C ALA A 174 -7.04 13.37 -2.38
N LEU A 175 -7.83 13.65 -3.42
CA LEU A 175 -7.38 13.63 -4.81
C LEU A 175 -6.29 14.68 -5.05
N GLY A 176 -6.49 15.91 -4.56
CA GLY A 176 -5.51 16.98 -4.62
C GLY A 176 -4.17 16.57 -4.01
N ALA A 177 -4.19 15.85 -2.88
CA ALA A 177 -2.99 15.32 -2.26
C ALA A 177 -2.26 14.27 -3.12
N LEU A 178 -2.98 13.38 -3.82
CA LEU A 178 -2.36 12.43 -4.75
C LEU A 178 -1.63 13.14 -5.90
N ILE A 179 -2.26 14.18 -6.45
CA ILE A 179 -1.69 14.98 -7.56
C ILE A 179 -0.49 15.78 -7.08
N ALA A 180 -0.62 16.50 -5.95
CA ALA A 180 0.45 17.32 -5.38
C ALA A 180 1.70 16.49 -5.03
N ASN A 181 1.51 15.26 -4.55
CA ASN A 181 2.60 14.34 -4.26
C ASN A 181 3.16 13.62 -5.52
N ARG A 182 2.62 13.93 -6.70
CA ARG A 182 2.99 13.33 -8.00
C ARG A 182 2.83 11.81 -8.03
N PHE A 183 1.81 11.30 -7.35
CA PHE A 183 1.53 9.87 -7.26
C PHE A 183 0.81 9.30 -8.47
N VAL A 184 0.14 10.13 -9.27
CA VAL A 184 -0.64 9.66 -10.40
C VAL A 184 0.22 9.58 -11.67
N THR A 185 0.20 8.42 -12.32
CA THR A 185 1.01 8.11 -13.52
C THR A 185 0.16 7.91 -14.77
N ALA A 186 -1.14 7.65 -14.63
CA ALA A 186 -2.10 7.67 -15.72
C ALA A 186 -3.52 7.92 -15.22
N VAL A 187 -4.36 8.50 -16.09
CA VAL A 187 -5.79 8.68 -15.89
C VAL A 187 -6.54 7.86 -16.93
N ARG A 188 -7.48 7.01 -16.50
CA ARG A 188 -8.30 6.18 -17.39
C ARG A 188 -9.76 6.47 -17.14
N GLN A 189 -10.51 6.82 -18.17
CA GLN A 189 -11.96 6.88 -18.10
C GLN A 189 -12.52 5.51 -18.51
N THR A 190 -13.51 5.01 -17.78
CA THR A 190 -14.38 3.97 -18.35
C THR A 190 -15.09 4.57 -19.53
N ALA A 191 -14.65 4.22 -20.74
CA ALA A 191 -15.49 4.43 -21.90
C ALA A 191 -16.75 3.58 -21.69
N GLU A 192 -17.92 4.21 -21.57
CA GLU A 192 -19.04 3.66 -22.31
C GLU A 192 -18.56 3.60 -23.76
N ASP A 193 -18.34 2.39 -24.26
CA ASP A 193 -18.21 2.11 -25.69
C ASP A 193 -19.43 2.75 -26.36
N LYS A 194 -19.26 3.97 -26.88
CA LYS A 194 -20.17 4.55 -27.86
C LYS A 194 -19.96 3.79 -29.17
N PHE A 195 -20.44 2.55 -29.21
CA PHE A 195 -21.04 1.99 -30.42
C PHE A 195 -22.37 2.73 -30.67
N HIS A 196 -22.28 4.03 -30.96
CA HIS A 196 -23.15 4.60 -31.98
C HIS A 196 -22.40 4.39 -33.29
N ASP A 197 -22.49 3.15 -33.74
CA ASP A 197 -22.13 2.81 -35.09
C ASP A 197 -23.03 3.62 -36.02
N ARG A 198 -22.39 4.13 -37.06
CA ARG A 198 -23.05 4.78 -38.17
C ARG A 198 -24.08 3.81 -38.73
N LEU A 199 -25.32 4.27 -38.93
CA LEU A 199 -26.13 4.08 -40.14
C LEU A 199 -27.38 4.96 -40.06
#